data_AF-A0A0H5RUR8-F1
#
_entry.id   AF-A0A0H5RUR8-F1
#
_cell.length_a   1.000
_cell.length_b   1.000
_cell.length_c   1.000
_cell.angle_alpha   90.00
_cell.angle_beta   90.00
_cell.angle_gamma   90.00
#
_symmetry.space_group_name_H-M   'P 1'
#
loop_
_entity.id
_entity.type
_entity.pdbx_description
1 polymer ?
#
loop_
_entity_poly.entity_id
_entity_poly.type
_entity_poly.pdbx_seq_one_letter_code
_entity_poly.pdbx_strand_id
1 'polypeptide(L)'
;MFKVSSSNALSSALIACLLLSVMTMAHDEDGPSPSGFADIDISRQGGDGAQALANADAVCPSSLGAKAIEAIRVIAEDAEKKFFNPALKAAASSEEKKAIQCQKDRNKVLKNKCQLTKALLQGDQGQIDTNTKQLKKNTGDVTTRCVGVNTD
;
A
#
# COMPACT_ATOMS: atom_id res chain seq x y z
N MET A 1 62.62 1.85 14.98
CA MET A 1 62.86 3.10 14.26
C MET A 1 61.53 3.80 14.05
N PHE A 2 61.18 4.73 14.94
CA PHE A 2 60.03 5.62 14.80
C PHE A 2 60.56 6.95 14.30
N LYS A 3 60.08 7.44 13.15
CA LYS A 3 60.39 8.78 12.66
C LYS A 3 59.20 9.68 12.97
N VAL A 4 59.38 10.48 14.02
CA VAL A 4 58.59 11.66 14.37
C VAL A 4 59.13 12.84 13.56
N SER A 5 58.22 13.66 13.02
CA SER A 5 58.45 15.08 12.70
C SER A 5 57.12 15.77 13.02
N SER A 6 56.98 16.47 14.14
CA SER A 6 57.35 17.88 14.39
C SER A 6 56.68 18.82 13.36
N SER A 7 55.87 19.83 13.72
CA SER A 7 55.96 20.70 14.90
C SER A 7 54.63 21.37 15.24
N ASN A 8 54.48 21.66 16.53
CA ASN A 8 53.42 22.44 17.18
C ASN A 8 53.53 23.95 16.84
N ALA A 9 52.41 24.66 16.81
CA ALA A 9 52.28 25.99 17.42
C ALA A 9 50.80 26.37 17.62
N LEU A 10 50.51 26.80 18.85
CA LEU A 10 49.22 27.19 19.42
C LEU A 10 48.71 28.54 18.89
N SER A 11 47.39 28.70 18.76
CA SER A 11 46.69 29.88 19.32
C SER A 11 45.18 29.72 19.35
N SER A 12 44.62 30.28 20.39
CA SER A 12 43.32 30.00 20.98
C SER A 12 42.18 30.87 20.45
N ALA A 13 40.96 30.38 20.73
CA ALA A 13 39.74 31.12 21.04
C ALA A 13 38.74 31.42 19.90
N LEU A 14 37.58 30.77 20.03
CA LEU A 14 36.16 31.25 20.01
C LEU A 14 35.30 30.11 19.44
N ILE A 15 34.57 29.34 20.26
CA ILE A 15 33.18 29.58 20.73
C ILE A 15 32.18 29.82 19.58
N ALA A 16 31.05 29.10 19.66
CA ALA A 16 29.80 29.20 18.90
C ALA A 16 29.80 28.43 17.57
N CYS A 17 28.84 27.58 17.21
CA CYS A 17 27.48 27.27 17.66
C CYS A 17 27.23 25.78 17.30
N LEU A 18 26.58 24.96 18.13
CA LEU A 18 25.13 24.71 18.01
C LEU A 18 24.70 24.70 16.51
N LEU A 19 24.35 23.56 15.91
CA LEU A 19 23.07 22.90 16.13
C LEU A 19 23.09 21.51 15.50
N LEU A 20 22.67 20.51 16.27
CA LEU A 20 22.00 19.33 15.75
C LEU A 20 20.90 19.79 14.78
N SER A 21 21.06 19.52 13.50
CA SER A 21 19.91 19.46 12.59
C SER A 21 19.42 18.02 12.55
N VAL A 22 18.84 17.58 13.66
CA VAL A 22 17.73 16.61 13.57
C VAL A 22 16.63 17.40 12.87
N MET A 23 16.53 17.25 11.55
CA MET A 23 15.31 17.64 10.87
C MET A 23 14.23 16.69 11.38
N THR A 24 13.52 17.14 12.41
CA THR A 24 12.20 16.65 12.75
C THR A 24 11.35 16.91 11.51
N MET A 25 11.26 15.91 10.63
CA MET A 25 10.18 15.86 9.66
C MET A 25 8.94 15.74 10.51
N ALA A 26 8.19 16.83 10.62
CA ALA A 26 6.84 16.81 11.12
C ALA A 26 6.11 15.71 10.35
N HIS A 27 5.82 14.61 11.03
CA HIS A 27 4.81 13.67 10.60
C HIS A 27 3.49 14.41 10.75
N ASP A 28 3.13 15.22 9.76
CA ASP A 28 1.73 15.46 9.48
C ASP A 28 1.17 14.11 8.99
N GLU A 29 0.67 13.33 9.94
CA GLU A 29 0.03 12.01 9.78
C GLU A 29 -1.28 12.06 8.96
N ASP A 30 -1.57 13.17 8.29
CA ASP A 30 -2.80 13.40 7.55
C ASP A 30 -2.47 13.90 6.13
N GLY A 31 -1.77 13.08 5.34
CA GLY A 31 -1.85 13.19 3.88
C GLY A 31 -3.31 13.17 3.41
N PRO A 32 -3.64 13.76 2.24
CA PRO A 32 -5.02 13.83 1.77
C PRO A 32 -5.64 12.43 1.72
N SER A 33 -6.70 12.23 2.51
CA SER A 33 -7.45 10.98 2.51
C SER A 33 -8.30 10.88 1.23
N PRO A 34 -8.40 9.70 0.60
CA PRO A 34 -9.27 9.53 -0.56
C PRO A 34 -10.72 9.85 -0.20
N SER A 35 -11.41 10.51 -1.12
CA SER A 35 -12.79 10.96 -0.95
C SER A 35 -13.82 9.87 -1.28
N GLY A 36 -13.40 8.86 -2.07
CA GLY A 36 -14.24 7.71 -2.39
C GLY A 36 -13.53 6.63 -3.18
N PHE A 37 -14.29 5.60 -3.61
CA PHE A 37 -13.73 4.44 -4.30
C PHE A 37 -13.05 4.79 -5.63
N ALA A 38 -13.57 5.77 -6.37
CA ALA A 38 -13.00 6.20 -7.65
C ALA A 38 -11.53 6.66 -7.53
N ASP A 39 -11.14 7.21 -6.37
CA ASP A 39 -9.78 7.69 -6.13
C ASP A 39 -8.76 6.55 -5.93
N ILE A 40 -9.25 5.34 -5.62
CA ILE A 40 -8.43 4.17 -5.28
C ILE A 40 -8.72 2.98 -6.21
N ASP A 41 -9.54 3.17 -7.25
CA ASP A 41 -10.08 2.08 -8.04
C ASP A 41 -9.00 1.43 -8.93
N ILE A 42 -8.59 0.22 -8.55
CA ILE A 42 -7.74 -0.66 -9.37
C ILE A 42 -8.52 -1.77 -10.07
N SER A 43 -9.84 -1.85 -9.87
CA SER A 43 -10.66 -2.99 -10.27
C SER A 43 -10.81 -3.13 -11.78
N ARG A 44 -10.84 -2.00 -12.48
CA ARG A 44 -10.89 -1.92 -13.95
C ARG A 44 -9.52 -1.96 -14.61
N GLN A 45 -8.45 -1.80 -13.83
CA GLN A 45 -7.09 -1.86 -14.34
C GLN A 45 -6.76 -3.34 -14.63
N GLY A 46 -6.90 -3.72 -15.90
CA GLY A 46 -6.66 -5.08 -16.38
C GLY A 46 -5.25 -5.59 -16.07
N GLY A 47 -5.03 -6.88 -16.31
CA GLY A 47 -3.75 -7.55 -16.06
C GLY A 47 -3.87 -8.74 -15.12
N ASP A 48 -2.70 -9.31 -14.81
CA ASP A 48 -2.56 -10.45 -13.91
C ASP A 48 -2.47 -10.01 -12.43
N GLY A 49 -2.23 -10.97 -11.54
CA GLY A 49 -2.07 -10.68 -10.12
C GLY A 49 -0.87 -9.81 -9.79
N ALA A 50 0.23 -9.89 -10.56
CA ALA A 50 1.42 -9.09 -10.30
C ALA A 50 1.13 -7.61 -10.62
N GLN A 51 0.45 -7.33 -11.73
CA GLN A 51 -0.01 -5.98 -12.05
C GLN A 51 -1.00 -5.46 -11.00
N ALA A 52 -1.96 -6.29 -10.57
CA ALA A 52 -2.90 -5.90 -9.52
C ALA A 52 -2.19 -5.57 -8.19
N LEU A 53 -1.14 -6.32 -7.84
CA LEU A 53 -0.33 -6.05 -6.66
C LEU A 53 0.45 -4.74 -6.79
N ALA A 54 1.07 -4.49 -7.95
CA ALA A 54 1.78 -3.23 -8.20
C ALA A 54 0.85 -2.01 -8.11
N ASN A 55 -0.37 -2.12 -8.66
CA ASN A 55 -1.37 -1.06 -8.55
C ASN A 55 -1.81 -0.86 -7.09
N ALA A 56 -1.99 -1.95 -6.33
CA ALA A 56 -2.29 -1.87 -4.90
C ALA A 56 -1.14 -1.24 -4.09
N ASP A 57 0.12 -1.52 -4.44
CA ASP A 57 1.30 -0.93 -3.81
C ASP A 57 1.35 0.60 -4.02
N ALA A 58 1.00 1.07 -5.22
CA ALA A 58 0.94 2.49 -5.54
C ALA A 58 -0.15 3.23 -4.73
N VAL A 59 -1.26 2.56 -4.43
CA VAL A 59 -2.36 3.13 -3.64
C VAL A 59 -2.11 3.01 -2.12
N CYS A 60 -1.43 1.96 -1.67
CA CYS A 60 -1.19 1.68 -0.24
C CYS A 60 0.29 1.80 0.19
N PRO A 61 1.04 2.89 -0.11
CA PRO A 61 2.42 3.03 0.32
C PRO A 61 2.50 3.32 1.82
N SER A 62 3.52 2.78 2.50
CA SER A 62 3.71 2.94 3.94
C SER A 62 3.90 4.39 4.39
N SER A 63 4.31 5.28 3.47
CA SER A 63 4.46 6.72 3.71
C SER A 63 3.15 7.44 4.02
N LEU A 64 1.98 6.83 3.78
CA LEU A 64 0.68 7.42 4.14
C LEU A 64 0.34 7.30 5.64
N GLY A 65 1.07 6.48 6.39
CA GLY A 65 0.74 6.21 7.80
C GLY A 65 -0.46 5.26 7.97
N ALA A 66 -0.62 4.71 9.18
CA ALA A 66 -1.56 3.61 9.43
C ALA A 66 -3.04 4.03 9.30
N LYS A 67 -3.36 5.29 9.63
CA LYS A 67 -4.72 5.84 9.60
C LYS A 67 -5.25 6.00 8.18
N ALA A 68 -4.47 6.61 7.29
CA ALA A 68 -4.86 6.76 5.89
C ALA A 68 -4.95 5.40 5.15
N ILE A 69 -4.03 4.48 5.45
CA ILE A 69 -4.07 3.11 4.92
C ILE A 69 -5.35 2.38 5.37
N GLU A 70 -5.79 2.57 6.62
CA GLU A 70 -7.06 2.01 7.09
C GLU A 70 -8.25 2.62 6.36
N ALA A 71 -8.26 3.93 6.10
CA ALA A 71 -9.34 4.58 5.36
C ALA A 71 -9.49 3.99 3.94
N ILE A 72 -8.37 3.80 3.22
CA ILE A 72 -8.36 3.14 1.91
C ILE A 72 -8.92 1.71 2.01
N ARG A 73 -8.47 0.94 3.01
CA ARG A 73 -8.95 -0.44 3.24
C ARG A 73 -10.47 -0.47 3.44
N VAL A 74 -11.01 0.46 4.23
CA VAL A 74 -12.45 0.58 4.49
C VAL A 74 -13.21 0.94 3.21
N ILE A 75 -12.73 1.89 2.41
CA ILE A 75 -13.36 2.26 1.14
C ILE A 75 -13.40 1.05 0.18
N ALA A 76 -12.30 0.29 0.08
CA ALA A 76 -12.24 -0.92 -0.73
C ALA A 76 -13.20 -2.02 -0.22
N GLU A 77 -13.35 -2.16 1.11
CA GLU A 77 -14.32 -3.08 1.71
C GLU A 77 -15.77 -2.66 1.43
N ASP A 78 -16.04 -1.36 1.54
CA ASP A 78 -17.35 -0.79 1.25
C ASP A 78 -17.73 -0.98 -0.22
N ALA A 79 -16.77 -0.84 -1.14
CA ALA A 79 -16.99 -1.11 -2.55
C ALA A 79 -17.36 -2.57 -2.81
N GLU A 80 -16.75 -3.51 -2.08
CA GLU A 80 -17.13 -4.93 -2.13
C GLU A 80 -18.58 -5.14 -1.70
N LYS A 81 -19.00 -4.52 -0.59
CA LYS A 81 -20.34 -4.68 -0.03
C LYS A 81 -21.42 -3.96 -0.85
N LYS A 82 -21.14 -2.75 -1.32
CA LYS A 82 -22.12 -1.83 -1.92
C LYS A 82 -22.18 -1.95 -3.45
N PHE A 83 -21.10 -2.34 -4.13
CA PHE A 83 -21.05 -2.40 -5.59
C PHE A 83 -20.86 -3.83 -6.10
N PHE A 84 -19.75 -4.50 -5.75
CA PHE A 84 -19.41 -5.78 -6.36
C PHE A 84 -20.35 -6.92 -5.96
N ASN A 85 -20.69 -7.05 -4.68
CA ASN A 85 -21.59 -8.12 -4.23
C ASN A 85 -23.01 -8.00 -4.81
N PRO A 86 -23.65 -6.80 -4.83
CA PRO A 86 -24.91 -6.61 -5.53
C PRO A 86 -24.81 -6.87 -7.03
N ALA A 87 -23.76 -6.37 -7.70
CA ALA A 87 -23.58 -6.56 -9.13
C ALA A 87 -23.44 -8.04 -9.51
N LEU A 88 -22.69 -8.83 -8.74
CA LEU A 88 -22.58 -10.29 -8.96
C LEU A 88 -23.92 -11.02 -8.84
N LYS A 89 -24.80 -10.56 -7.95
CA LYS A 89 -26.14 -11.13 -7.79
C LYS A 89 -27.06 -10.74 -8.95
N ALA A 90 -26.92 -9.52 -9.46
CA ALA A 90 -27.75 -8.98 -10.54
C ALA A 90 -27.31 -9.45 -11.93
N ALA A 91 -26.04 -9.84 -12.10
CA ALA A 91 -25.47 -10.22 -13.38
C ALA A 91 -26.26 -11.35 -14.07
N ALA A 92 -26.59 -11.13 -15.34
CA ALA A 92 -27.47 -12.00 -16.12
C ALA A 92 -26.71 -13.13 -16.81
N SER A 93 -25.44 -12.90 -17.19
CA SER A 93 -24.61 -13.86 -17.93
C SER A 93 -23.41 -14.36 -17.13
N SER A 94 -22.82 -15.46 -17.57
CA SER A 94 -21.55 -15.97 -17.05
C SER A 94 -20.40 -15.01 -17.30
N GLU A 95 -20.40 -14.33 -18.45
CA GLU A 95 -19.36 -13.40 -18.86
C GLU A 95 -19.38 -12.16 -17.98
N GLU A 96 -20.57 -11.60 -17.74
CA GLU A 96 -20.76 -10.46 -16.84
C GLU A 96 -20.35 -10.81 -15.40
N LYS A 97 -20.79 -11.98 -14.90
CA LYS A 97 -20.35 -12.49 -13.60
C LYS A 97 -18.85 -12.61 -13.51
N LYS A 98 -18.19 -13.13 -14.56
CA LYS A 98 -16.74 -13.28 -14.61
C LYS A 98 -16.04 -11.92 -14.59
N ALA A 99 -16.52 -10.95 -15.36
CA ALA A 99 -15.97 -9.60 -15.38
C ALA A 99 -16.07 -8.93 -14.00
N ILE A 100 -17.25 -8.94 -13.38
CA ILE A 100 -17.47 -8.36 -12.04
C ILE A 100 -16.66 -9.11 -10.99
N GLN A 101 -16.55 -10.44 -11.07
CA GLN A 101 -15.74 -11.22 -10.14
C GLN A 101 -14.26 -10.84 -10.25
N CYS A 102 -13.77 -10.55 -11.46
CA CYS A 102 -12.41 -10.09 -11.66
C CYS A 102 -12.15 -8.68 -11.12
N GLN A 103 -13.08 -7.75 -11.33
CA GLN A 103 -13.03 -6.44 -10.69
C GLN A 103 -12.97 -6.58 -9.16
N LYS A 104 -13.84 -7.42 -8.59
CA LYS A 104 -13.86 -7.71 -7.15
C LYS A 104 -12.56 -8.34 -6.65
N ASP A 105 -11.97 -9.28 -7.38
CA ASP A 105 -10.74 -9.96 -6.98
C ASP A 105 -9.54 -9.00 -6.99
N ARG A 106 -9.46 -8.08 -7.96
CA ARG A 106 -8.46 -6.99 -7.95
C ARG A 106 -8.68 -6.04 -6.77
N ASN A 107 -9.93 -5.65 -6.48
CA ASN A 107 -10.24 -4.86 -5.28
C ASN A 107 -9.85 -5.58 -3.97
N LYS A 108 -9.94 -6.92 -3.92
CA LYS A 108 -9.45 -7.69 -2.76
C LYS A 108 -7.92 -7.66 -2.63
N VAL A 109 -7.18 -7.60 -3.74
CA VAL A 109 -5.73 -7.40 -3.69
C VAL A 109 -5.42 -6.05 -3.03
N LEU A 110 -6.08 -4.96 -3.45
CA LEU A 110 -5.95 -3.64 -2.82
C LEU A 110 -6.24 -3.68 -1.32
N LYS A 111 -7.42 -4.17 -0.94
CA LYS A 111 -7.85 -4.25 0.47
C LYS A 111 -6.82 -4.99 1.34
N ASN A 112 -6.36 -6.17 0.89
CA ASN A 112 -5.43 -6.98 1.66
C ASN A 112 -4.00 -6.44 1.65
N LYS A 113 -3.59 -5.74 0.58
CA LYS A 113 -2.32 -5.03 0.57
C LYS A 113 -2.30 -3.91 1.60
N CYS A 114 -3.34 -3.07 1.63
CA CYS A 114 -3.47 -2.02 2.64
C CYS A 114 -3.49 -2.62 4.06
N GLN A 115 -4.20 -3.74 4.28
CA GLN A 115 -4.20 -4.42 5.58
C GLN A 115 -2.80 -4.93 5.98
N LEU A 116 -2.03 -5.47 5.03
CA LEU A 116 -0.64 -5.87 5.27
C LEU A 116 0.24 -4.65 5.58
N THR A 117 0.15 -3.56 4.81
CA THR A 117 0.91 -2.33 5.05
C THR A 117 0.63 -1.77 6.45
N LYS A 118 -0.63 -1.75 6.88
CA LYS A 118 -1.01 -1.34 8.23
C LYS A 118 -0.37 -2.22 9.30
N ALA A 119 -0.43 -3.55 9.15
CA ALA A 119 0.17 -4.47 10.10
C ALA A 119 1.70 -4.28 10.20
N LEU A 120 2.37 -4.02 9.06
CA LEU A 120 3.80 -3.68 9.02
C LEU A 120 4.11 -2.39 9.79
N LEU A 121 3.30 -1.33 9.58
CA LEU A 121 3.45 -0.06 10.31
C LEU A 121 3.23 -0.22 11.82
N GLN A 122 2.40 -1.17 12.23
CA GLN A 122 2.07 -1.44 13.63
C GLN A 122 2.99 -2.47 14.30
N GLY A 123 3.85 -3.15 13.54
CA GLY A 123 4.70 -4.23 14.05
C GLY A 123 3.91 -5.48 14.49
N ASP A 124 2.71 -5.71 13.97
CA ASP A 124 1.85 -6.85 14.35
C ASP A 124 2.20 -8.09 13.53
N GLN A 125 3.14 -8.91 14.04
CA GLN A 125 3.64 -10.08 13.33
C GLN A 125 2.55 -11.12 13.01
N GLY A 126 1.56 -11.30 13.90
CA GLY A 126 0.47 -12.25 13.68
C GLY A 126 -0.39 -11.85 12.49
N GLN A 127 -0.69 -10.55 12.37
CA GLN A 127 -1.39 -10.01 11.21
C GLN A 127 -0.51 -9.97 9.96
N ILE A 128 0.79 -9.69 10.06
CA ILE A 128 1.71 -9.72 8.91
C ILE A 128 1.69 -11.10 8.23
N ASP A 129 1.81 -12.17 9.00
CA ASP A 129 1.82 -13.54 8.45
C ASP A 129 0.50 -13.90 7.79
N THR A 130 -0.60 -13.53 8.45
CA THR A 130 -1.97 -13.78 7.97
C THR A 130 -2.24 -13.02 6.66
N ASN A 131 -1.95 -11.72 6.66
CA ASN A 131 -2.21 -10.83 5.53
C ASN A 131 -1.30 -11.17 4.35
N THR A 132 -0.05 -11.59 4.60
CA THR A 132 0.87 -12.06 3.53
C THR A 132 0.32 -13.29 2.82
N LYS A 133 -0.20 -14.28 3.56
CA LYS A 133 -0.81 -15.48 2.96
C LYS A 133 -2.06 -15.14 2.16
N GLN A 134 -2.93 -14.29 2.72
CA GLN A 134 -4.15 -13.88 2.05
C GLN A 134 -3.87 -13.08 0.78
N LEU A 135 -2.89 -12.17 0.82
CA LEU A 135 -2.48 -11.39 -0.34
C LEU A 135 -1.93 -12.29 -1.45
N LYS A 136 -1.03 -13.22 -1.13
CA LYS A 136 -0.52 -14.22 -2.09
C LYS A 136 -1.65 -15.02 -2.74
N LYS A 137 -2.63 -15.47 -1.95
CA LYS A 137 -3.80 -16.19 -2.48
C LYS A 137 -4.59 -15.31 -3.45
N ASN A 138 -4.91 -14.08 -3.07
CA ASN A 138 -5.71 -13.17 -3.90
C ASN A 138 -4.99 -12.81 -5.21
N THR A 139 -3.67 -12.59 -5.16
CA THR A 139 -2.83 -12.38 -6.34
C THR A 139 -2.89 -13.59 -7.27
N GLY A 140 -2.70 -14.81 -6.73
CA GLY A 140 -2.79 -16.04 -7.52
C GLY A 140 -4.19 -16.29 -8.13
N ASP A 141 -5.22 -15.93 -7.38
CA ASP A 141 -6.62 -15.94 -7.83
C ASP A 141 -6.84 -15.04 -9.06
N VAL A 142 -6.32 -13.80 -9.04
CA VAL A 142 -6.38 -12.88 -10.19
C VAL A 142 -5.62 -13.45 -11.39
N THR A 143 -4.38 -13.90 -11.20
CA THR A 143 -3.58 -14.50 -12.29
C THR A 143 -4.30 -15.68 -12.94
N THR A 144 -4.94 -16.53 -12.14
CA THR A 144 -5.60 -17.74 -12.64
C THR A 144 -6.91 -17.43 -13.36
N ARG A 145 -7.68 -16.45 -12.89
CA ARG A 145 -9.07 -16.25 -13.35
C ARG A 145 -9.29 -15.06 -14.28
N CYS A 146 -8.41 -14.06 -14.22
CA CYS A 146 -8.71 -12.72 -14.74
C CYS A 146 -7.81 -12.25 -15.89
N VAL A 147 -6.79 -13.03 -16.24
CA VAL A 147 -5.98 -12.76 -17.42
C VAL A 147 -6.87 -12.88 -18.67
N GLY A 148 -6.86 -11.85 -19.51
CA GLY A 148 -7.66 -11.78 -20.74
C GLY A 148 -9.16 -11.53 -20.54
N VAL A 149 -9.63 -11.29 -19.31
CA VAL A 149 -11.02 -10.91 -19.05
C VAL A 149 -11.18 -9.40 -19.27
N ASN A 150 -12.08 -9.02 -20.18
CA ASN A 150 -12.49 -7.62 -20.32
C ASN A 150 -13.33 -7.22 -19.09
N THR A 151 -12.94 -6.12 -18.46
CA THR A 151 -13.60 -5.55 -17.27
C THR A 151 -14.06 -4.11 -17.47
N ASP A 152 -14.08 -3.64 -18.72
CA ASP A 152 -14.56 -2.32 -19.12
C ASP A 152 -16.07 -2.30 -19.43
#